data_AF-A0A929XFS5-F1
#
_entry.id   AF-A0A929XFS5-F1
#
_cell.length_a   1.000
_cell.length_b   1.000
_cell.length_c   1.000
_cell.angle_alpha   90.00
_cell.angle_beta   90.00
_cell.angle_gamma   90.00
#
_symmetry.space_group_name_H-M   'P 1'
#
loop_
_entity.id
_entity.type
_entity.pdbx_description
1 polymer ?
#
loop_
_entity_poly.entity_id
_entity_poly.type
_entity_poly.pdbx_seq_one_letter_code
_entity_poly.pdbx_strand_id
1 'polypeptide(L)'
;MDFGIPTITVVGEGISDGRSEAHAWNYVYIDGKWYGIDATFDDPIVRGGGTITDQRKRKYFLVGSQEFNGNHIPNGIVTPGIAFLYPELARTKYVPVVSR
;
A
#
# COMPACT_ATOMS: atom_id res chain seq x y z
N MET A 1 -8.75 -12.36 -14.42
CA MET A 1 -7.49 -13.11 -14.29
C MET A 1 -7.18 -13.17 -12.81
N ASP A 2 -7.33 -14.36 -12.24
CA ASP A 2 -6.89 -14.63 -10.87
C ASP A 2 -5.50 -15.27 -10.98
N PHE A 3 -4.49 -14.58 -10.46
CA PHE A 3 -3.10 -15.05 -10.49
C PHE A 3 -2.77 -15.96 -9.29
N GLY A 4 -3.78 -16.32 -8.47
CA GLY A 4 -3.61 -17.17 -7.30
C GLY A 4 -2.89 -16.48 -6.13
N ILE A 5 -2.73 -15.16 -6.20
CA ILE A 5 -2.12 -14.35 -5.15
C ILE A 5 -3.25 -13.65 -4.39
N PRO A 6 -3.49 -14.01 -3.11
CA PRO A 6 -4.56 -13.39 -2.32
C PRO A 6 -4.33 -11.89 -2.15
N THR A 7 -5.38 -11.10 -2.34
CA THR A 7 -5.35 -9.65 -2.15
C THR A 7 -6.56 -9.18 -1.34
N ILE A 8 -6.39 -8.05 -0.64
CA ILE A 8 -7.46 -7.34 0.07
C ILE A 8 -7.41 -5.89 -0.37
N THR A 9 -8.58 -5.31 -0.69
CA THR A 9 -8.71 -3.86 -0.86
C THR A 9 -8.91 -3.24 0.51
N VAL A 10 -8.07 -2.27 0.83
CA VAL A 10 -8.07 -1.57 2.10
C VAL A 10 -8.52 -0.14 1.86
N VAL A 11 -9.43 0.35 2.70
CA VAL A 11 -9.89 1.73 2.69
C VAL A 11 -9.50 2.42 3.99
N GLY A 12 -9.20 3.70 3.88
CA GLY A 12 -8.74 4.48 5.02
C GLY A 12 -8.43 5.91 4.64
N GLU A 13 -7.47 6.47 5.38
CA GLU A 13 -6.95 7.81 5.13
C GLU A 13 -5.53 7.71 4.57
N GLY A 14 -5.32 8.38 3.43
CA GLY A 14 -4.01 8.60 2.84
C GLY A 14 -3.51 10.00 3.16
N ILE A 15 -2.26 10.13 3.60
CA ILE A 15 -1.63 11.42 3.86
C ILE A 15 -0.61 11.72 2.76
N SER A 16 -0.85 12.80 2.01
CA SER A 16 0.04 13.30 0.97
C SER A 16 0.15 14.82 1.06
N ASP A 17 1.35 15.37 0.89
CA ASP A 17 1.63 16.81 0.97
C ASP A 17 1.01 17.51 2.21
N GLY A 18 0.99 16.82 3.35
CA GLY A 18 0.44 17.31 4.62
C GLY A 18 -1.08 17.34 4.71
N ARG A 19 -1.81 16.75 3.76
CA ARG A 19 -3.27 16.66 3.75
C ARG A 19 -3.69 15.20 3.90
N SER A 20 -4.73 14.97 4.71
CA SER A 20 -5.41 13.68 4.80
C SER A 20 -6.60 13.66 3.85
N GLU A 21 -6.75 12.59 3.09
CA GLU A 21 -7.90 12.33 2.21
C GLU A 21 -8.36 10.88 2.31
N ALA A 22 -9.65 10.64 2.00
CA ALA A 22 -10.16 9.29 1.86
C ALA A 22 -9.42 8.59 0.72
N HIS A 23 -8.81 7.45 1.02
CA HIS A 23 -7.93 6.76 0.09
C HIS A 23 -8.10 5.24 0.16
N ALA A 24 -7.64 4.57 -0.88
CA ALA A 24 -7.70 3.11 -0.99
C ALA A 24 -6.41 2.55 -1.60
N TRP A 25 -5.99 1.40 -1.08
CA TRP A 25 -4.79 0.68 -1.50
C TRP A 25 -5.02 -0.83 -1.39
N ASN A 26 -4.02 -1.64 -1.73
CA ASN A 26 -4.13 -3.09 -1.70
C ASN A 26 -3.13 -3.71 -0.72
N TYR A 27 -3.59 -4.74 0.00
CA TYR A 27 -2.70 -5.70 0.66
C TYR A 27 -2.58 -6.93 -0.22
N VAL A 28 -1.37 -7.47 -0.31
CA VAL A 28 -1.06 -8.67 -1.11
C VAL A 28 -0.36 -9.68 -0.23
N TYR A 29 -0.79 -10.94 -0.30
CA TYR A 29 -0.24 -12.03 0.50
C TYR A 29 0.86 -12.78 -0.26
N ILE A 30 2.08 -12.75 0.26
CA ILE A 30 3.25 -13.40 -0.33
C ILE A 30 4.04 -14.08 0.80
N ASP A 31 4.45 -15.34 0.59
CA ASP A 31 5.31 -16.11 1.49
C ASP A 31 4.88 -16.06 2.97
N GLY A 32 3.59 -16.21 3.21
CA GLY A 32 3.04 -16.27 4.57
C GLY A 32 2.69 -14.92 5.20
N LYS A 33 2.91 -13.80 4.50
CA LYS A 33 2.81 -12.44 5.06
C LYS A 33 2.06 -11.48 4.14
N TRP A 34 1.43 -10.46 4.72
CA TRP A 34 0.77 -9.38 3.99
C TRP A 34 1.71 -8.19 3.77
N TYR A 35 1.65 -7.61 2.58
CA TYR A 35 2.42 -6.42 2.20
C TYR A 35 1.51 -5.38 1.57
N GLY A 36 1.79 -4.10 1.82
CA GLY A 36 1.09 -2.97 1.22
C GLY A 36 1.57 -2.70 -0.20
N ILE A 37 0.63 -2.34 -1.07
CA ILE A 37 0.84 -1.79 -2.40
C ILE A 37 -0.07 -0.57 -2.58
N ASP A 38 0.52 0.56 -2.96
CA ASP A 38 -0.22 1.74 -3.40
C ASP A 38 0.29 2.23 -4.75
N ALA A 39 -0.46 1.91 -5.81
CA ALA A 39 -0.13 2.33 -7.17
C ALA A 39 -0.38 3.83 -7.42
N THR A 40 -1.26 4.47 -6.63
CA THR A 40 -1.62 5.88 -6.80
C THR A 40 -0.52 6.78 -6.25
N PHE A 41 0.00 6.45 -5.06
CA PHE A 41 1.08 7.21 -4.44
C PHE A 41 2.45 6.90 -5.07
N ASP A 42 2.58 5.75 -5.73
CA ASP A 42 3.75 5.42 -6.56
C ASP A 42 3.74 6.11 -7.94
N ASP A 43 2.60 6.61 -8.44
CA ASP A 43 2.50 7.37 -9.70
C ASP A 43 2.10 8.84 -9.48
N PRO A 44 2.99 9.67 -8.91
CA PRO A 44 2.64 11.06 -8.60
C PRO A 44 2.49 11.90 -9.87
N ILE A 45 1.48 12.77 -9.88
CA ILE A 45 1.30 13.76 -10.95
C ILE A 45 2.48 14.75 -10.95
N VAL A 46 3.31 14.72 -11.99
CA VAL A 46 4.38 15.72 -12.15
C VAL A 46 3.84 16.96 -12.85
N ARG A 47 3.90 18.10 -12.17
CA ARG A 47 3.65 19.41 -12.79
C ARG A 47 4.98 20.04 -13.20
N GLY A 48 5.08 20.54 -14.43
CA GLY A 48 6.23 21.32 -14.90
C GLY A 48 7.40 20.52 -15.52
N GLY A 49 7.16 19.29 -16.00
CA GLY A 49 8.13 18.58 -16.85
C GLY A 49 9.31 17.92 -16.13
N GLY A 50 9.22 17.72 -14.81
CA GLY A 50 10.23 16.96 -14.06
C GLY A 50 10.21 15.46 -14.33
N THR A 51 11.29 14.77 -13.99
CA THR A 51 11.41 13.30 -14.11
C THR A 51 11.21 12.63 -12.75
N ILE A 52 10.37 11.59 -12.69
CA ILE A 52 10.21 10.76 -11.48
C ILE A 52 11.30 9.69 -11.46
N THR A 53 12.00 9.56 -10.34
CA THR A 53 12.98 8.48 -10.13
C THR A 53 12.29 7.13 -9.96
N ASP A 54 12.96 6.07 -10.37
CA ASP A 54 12.48 4.71 -10.22
C ASP A 54 12.18 4.30 -8.77
N GLN A 55 12.94 4.85 -7.81
CA GLN A 55 12.68 4.67 -6.39
C GLN A 55 11.34 5.28 -5.98
N ARG A 56 10.96 6.44 -6.53
CA ARG A 56 9.65 7.06 -6.27
C ARG A 56 8.52 6.30 -6.95
N LYS A 57 8.75 5.69 -8.11
CA LYS A 57 7.78 4.87 -8.84
C LYS A 57 7.42 3.53 -8.18
N ARG A 58 8.19 3.11 -7.17
CA ARG A 58 8.06 1.81 -6.49
C ARG A 58 8.26 1.95 -4.98
N LYS A 59 7.96 3.14 -4.44
CA LYS A 59 8.16 3.46 -3.03
C LYS A 59 7.30 2.54 -2.19
N TYR A 60 6.03 2.42 -2.54
CA TYR A 60 5.00 1.66 -1.84
C TYR A 60 4.75 0.27 -2.43
N PHE A 61 5.62 -0.21 -3.30
CA PHE A 61 5.53 -1.57 -3.84
C PHE A 61 6.06 -2.63 -2.85
N LEU A 62 5.17 -3.51 -2.39
CA LEU A 62 5.44 -4.66 -1.48
C LEU A 62 6.11 -4.28 -0.17
N VAL A 63 5.62 -3.21 0.46
CA VAL A 63 6.20 -2.65 1.67
C VAL A 63 5.53 -3.16 2.95
N GLY A 64 6.27 -3.11 4.05
CA GLY A 64 5.77 -3.44 5.38
C GLY A 64 5.25 -2.22 6.15
N SER A 65 4.72 -2.46 7.34
CA SER A 65 4.12 -1.45 8.22
C SER A 65 5.05 -0.30 8.59
N GLN A 66 6.37 -0.52 8.70
CA GLN A 66 7.34 0.55 8.98
C GLN A 66 7.36 1.66 7.91
N GLU A 67 7.10 1.30 6.66
CA GLU A 67 7.09 2.25 5.54
C GLU A 67 5.66 2.73 5.23
N PHE A 68 4.65 1.92 5.55
CA PHE A 68 3.28 2.14 5.12
C PHE A 68 2.43 2.91 6.15
N ASN A 69 2.57 2.61 7.44
CA ASN A 69 1.70 3.16 8.50
C ASN A 69 1.95 4.66 8.78
N GLY A 70 3.02 5.25 8.25
CA GLY A 70 3.30 6.68 8.43
C GLY A 70 2.34 7.58 7.65
N ASN A 71 1.72 7.07 6.58
CA ASN A 71 0.83 7.85 5.73
C ASN A 71 -0.33 7.08 5.07
N HIS A 72 -0.52 5.81 5.43
CA HIS A 72 -1.71 5.02 5.07
C HIS A 72 -2.33 4.49 6.36
N ILE A 73 -3.47 5.07 6.77
CA ILE A 73 -4.13 4.77 8.04
C ILE A 73 -5.41 3.99 7.72
N PRO A 74 -5.41 2.66 7.85
CA PRO A 74 -6.60 1.86 7.59
C PRO A 74 -7.67 2.14 8.65
N ASN A 75 -8.89 2.46 8.23
CA ASN A 75 -10.02 2.61 9.15
C ASN A 75 -11.11 1.54 8.92
N GLY A 76 -11.13 0.92 7.74
CA GLY A 76 -12.07 -0.17 7.42
C GLY A 76 -13.52 0.26 7.29
N ILE A 77 -13.82 1.56 7.37
CA ILE A 77 -15.17 2.10 7.35
C ILE A 77 -15.61 2.23 5.89
N VAL A 78 -16.32 1.21 5.40
CA VAL A 78 -16.93 1.23 4.06
C VAL A 78 -18.35 1.81 4.13
N THR A 79 -19.03 1.63 5.26
CA THR A 79 -20.36 2.17 5.54
C THR A 79 -20.45 2.50 7.02
N PRO A 80 -21.12 3.59 7.43
CA PRO A 80 -21.28 3.92 8.84
C PRO A 80 -21.79 2.72 9.66
N GLY A 81 -21.04 2.33 10.70
CA GLY A 81 -21.37 1.20 11.57
C GLY A 81 -20.85 -0.17 11.13
N ILE A 82 -20.24 -0.29 9.95
CA ILE A 82 -19.58 -1.53 9.49
C ILE A 82 -18.11 -1.23 9.21
N ALA A 83 -17.23 -1.81 10.04
CA ALA A 83 -15.79 -1.72 9.89
C ALA A 83 -15.18 -3.10 9.63
N PHE A 84 -14.29 -3.18 8.64
CA PHE A 84 -13.50 -4.37 8.38
C PHE A 84 -12.19 -4.32 9.16
N LEU A 85 -11.82 -5.44 9.78
CA LEU A 85 -10.48 -5.63 10.32
C LEU A 85 -9.57 -6.14 9.22
N TYR A 86 -8.43 -5.49 9.06
CA TYR A 86 -7.41 -5.88 8.10
C TYR A 86 -6.32 -6.70 8.79
N PRO A 87 -5.69 -7.65 8.07
CA PRO A 87 -4.57 -8.39 8.63
C PRO A 87 -3.37 -7.46 8.87
N GLU A 88 -2.50 -7.87 9.78
CA GLU A 88 -1.26 -7.16 10.03
C GLU A 88 -0.30 -7.27 8.82
N LEU A 89 0.26 -6.13 8.43
CA LEU A 89 1.35 -6.10 7.46
C LEU A 89 2.64 -6.65 8.06
N ALA A 90 3.47 -7.26 7.22
CA ALA A 90 4.86 -7.55 7.55
C ALA A 90 5.56 -6.28 8.07
N ARG A 91 6.53 -6.46 8.96
CA ARG A 91 7.21 -5.32 9.57
C ARG A 91 8.11 -4.55 8.59
N THR A 92 8.64 -5.21 7.56
CA THR A 92 9.63 -4.67 6.60
C THR A 92 9.22 -5.01 5.17
N LYS A 93 9.79 -4.29 4.19
CA LYS A 93 9.62 -4.56 2.75
C LYS A 93 9.97 -6.00 2.38
N TYR A 94 9.24 -6.55 1.42
CA TYR A 94 9.47 -7.91 0.91
C TYR A 94 10.86 -8.04 0.27
N VAL A 95 11.55 -9.13 0.57
CA VAL A 95 12.82 -9.53 -0.05
C VAL A 95 12.59 -10.91 -0.67
N PRO A 96 12.68 -11.05 -2.01
CA PRO A 96 12.47 -12.33 -2.67
C PRO A 96 13.44 -13.38 -2.15
N VAL A 97 12.90 -14.55 -1.80
CA VAL A 97 13.73 -15.71 -1.49
C VAL A 97 14.21 -16.29 -2.82
N VAL A 98 15.45 -16.01 -3.19
CA VAL A 98 16.06 -16.62 -4.36
C VAL A 98 16.62 -17.98 -3.95
N SER A 99 15.91 -19.06 -4.26
CA SER A 99 16.47 -20.41 -4.17
C SER A 99 17.51 -20.58 -5.30
N ARG A 100 18.75 -20.89 -4.93
CA ARG A 100 19.78 -21.35 -5.88
C ARG A 100 19.51 -22.79 -6.31
#